data_AF-A0A7X7KMC0-F1
#
_entry.id   AF-A0A7X7KMC0-F1
#
_cell.length_a   1.000
_cell.length_b   1.000
_cell.length_c   1.000
_cell.angle_alpha   90.00
_cell.angle_beta   90.00
_cell.angle_gamma   90.00
#
_symmetry.space_group_name_H-M   'P 1'
#
loop_
_entity.id
_entity.type
_entity.pdbx_description
1 polymer ?
#
loop_
_entity_poly.entity_id
_entity_poly.type
_entity_poly.pdbx_seq_one_letter_code
_entity_poly.pdbx_strand_id
1 'polypeptide(L)'
;MNKKTIRDVSLQGKRVLVRVDFNVPIENGVISDDTRVQASLPTLKYCLEQGAALVLMSHLGRPKGKGYEAEFSLKPVADHLAKVLGRPVLFAADCLKADEQVAALRPGQVLMLENTRFYKEEEASVKQAEGMSDEEYKQKKA
;
A
#
# COMPACT_ATOMS: atom_id res chain seq x y z
N MET A 1 20.71 -2.15 14.01
CA MET A 1 19.79 -2.05 12.85
C MET A 1 20.61 -1.63 11.64
N ASN A 2 20.71 -2.47 10.60
CA ASN A 2 21.46 -2.18 9.36
C ASN A 2 20.56 -2.48 8.14
N LYS A 3 19.48 -1.71 7.98
CA LYS A 3 18.57 -1.83 6.85
C LYS A 3 18.79 -0.64 5.92
N LYS A 4 18.84 -0.91 4.62
CA LYS A 4 18.79 0.15 3.61
C LYS A 4 17.46 0.88 3.70
N THR A 5 17.49 2.15 3.39
CA THR A 5 16.36 3.07 3.38
C THR A 5 16.13 3.57 1.95
N ILE A 6 15.04 4.32 1.76
CA ILE A 6 14.75 5.02 0.50
C ILE A 6 15.83 6.04 0.11
N ARG A 7 16.70 6.43 1.04
CA ARG A 7 17.83 7.35 0.80
C ARG A 7 19.06 6.66 0.22
N ASP A 8 19.10 5.32 0.27
CA ASP A 8 20.26 4.51 -0.13
C ASP A 8 20.11 3.92 -1.56
N VAL A 9 19.09 4.35 -2.31
CA VAL A 9 18.74 3.84 -3.63
C VAL A 9 18.31 4.96 -4.57
N SER A 10 18.53 4.79 -5.87
CA SER A 10 18.03 5.74 -6.89
C SER A 10 16.56 5.47 -7.21
N LEU A 11 15.73 6.49 -7.09
CA LEU A 11 14.27 6.41 -7.29
C LEU A 11 13.81 7.06 -8.62
N GLN A 12 14.68 7.80 -9.30
CA GLN A 12 14.35 8.54 -10.52
C GLN A 12 13.82 7.61 -11.61
N GLY A 13 12.59 7.89 -12.08
CA GLY A 13 11.92 7.10 -13.12
C GLY A 13 11.52 5.68 -12.69
N LYS A 14 11.66 5.34 -11.40
CA LYS A 14 11.25 4.03 -10.86
C LYS A 14 9.78 4.06 -10.46
N ARG A 15 9.13 2.90 -10.56
CA ARG A 15 7.86 2.62 -9.87
C ARG A 15 8.19 1.98 -8.53
N VAL A 16 7.70 2.57 -7.45
CA VAL A 16 7.99 2.14 -6.08
C VAL A 16 6.70 1.67 -5.43
N LEU A 17 6.65 0.39 -5.04
CA LEU A 17 5.59 -0.15 -4.20
C LEU A 17 5.89 0.22 -2.74
N VAL A 18 4.96 0.92 -2.10
CA VAL A 18 5.09 1.38 -0.71
C VAL A 18 3.97 0.74 0.12
N ARG A 19 4.36 -0.11 1.08
CA ARG A 19 3.46 -0.62 2.12
C ARG A 19 3.32 0.44 3.19
N VAL A 20 2.12 0.97 3.36
CA VAL A 20 1.77 2.00 4.34
C VAL A 20 0.75 1.46 5.33
N ASP A 21 0.65 2.09 6.51
CA ASP A 21 -0.42 1.83 7.46
C ASP A 21 -1.49 2.92 7.31
N PHE A 22 -2.54 2.61 6.58
CA PHE A 22 -3.74 3.43 6.43
C PHE A 22 -4.96 2.79 7.07
N ASN A 23 -4.75 1.96 8.10
CA ASN A 23 -5.84 1.45 8.91
C ASN A 23 -6.31 2.56 9.87
N VAL A 24 -7.16 3.44 9.36
CA VAL A 24 -7.73 4.61 10.04
C VAL A 24 -9.20 4.38 10.39
N PRO A 25 -9.74 5.01 11.44
CA PRO A 25 -11.18 4.96 11.70
C PRO A 25 -11.96 5.69 10.59
N ILE A 26 -12.98 5.04 10.05
CA ILE A 26 -13.89 5.60 9.04
C ILE A 26 -15.32 5.44 9.53
N GLU A 27 -16.07 6.55 9.55
CA GLU A 27 -17.49 6.59 9.87
C GLU A 27 -18.24 7.29 8.74
N ASN A 28 -19.23 6.63 8.14
CA ASN A 28 -20.00 7.16 7.00
C ASN A 28 -19.12 7.67 5.84
N GLY A 29 -17.99 7.00 5.58
CA GLY A 29 -17.03 7.37 4.54
C GLY A 29 -16.13 8.57 4.90
N VAL A 30 -16.19 9.06 6.14
CA VAL A 30 -15.36 10.16 6.65
C VAL A 30 -14.31 9.61 7.61
N ILE A 31 -13.06 10.05 7.44
CA ILE A 31 -11.96 9.70 8.33
C ILE A 31 -12.01 10.62 9.56
N SER A 32 -12.11 10.05 10.76
CA SER A 32 -12.17 10.83 12.01
C SER A 32 -10.80 11.12 12.62
N ASP A 33 -9.78 10.30 12.31
CA ASP A 33 -8.38 10.50 12.69
C ASP A 33 -7.46 10.10 11.52
N ASP A 34 -6.75 11.08 10.96
CA ASP A 34 -5.85 10.90 9.82
C ASP A 34 -4.36 10.86 10.20
N THR A 35 -4.03 10.75 11.49
CA THR A 35 -2.64 10.74 12.01
C THR A 35 -1.75 9.77 11.25
N ARG A 36 -2.26 8.58 10.91
CA ARG A 36 -1.53 7.57 10.14
C ARG A 36 -1.27 7.98 8.69
N VAL A 37 -2.23 8.67 8.07
CA VAL A 37 -2.06 9.23 6.73
C VAL A 37 -0.98 10.31 6.76
N GLN A 38 -1.06 11.24 7.72
CA GLN A 38 -0.08 12.31 7.91
C GLN A 38 1.33 11.76 8.13
N ALA A 39 1.47 10.73 8.96
CA ALA A 39 2.75 10.09 9.27
C ALA A 39 3.44 9.48 8.03
N SER A 40 2.69 9.10 6.99
CA SER A 40 3.25 8.57 5.75
C SER A 40 3.80 9.66 4.82
N LEU A 41 3.30 10.90 4.91
CA LEU A 41 3.56 11.96 3.94
C LEU A 41 5.05 12.26 3.72
N PRO A 42 5.93 12.29 4.74
CA PRO A 42 7.36 12.54 4.51
C PRO A 42 7.99 11.52 3.55
N THR A 43 7.63 10.23 3.67
CA THR A 43 8.13 9.17 2.80
C THR A 43 7.58 9.33 1.37
N LEU A 44 6.27 9.57 1.25
CA LEU A 44 5.63 9.71 -0.06
C LEU A 44 6.16 10.93 -0.82
N LYS A 45 6.26 12.08 -0.14
CA LYS A 45 6.81 13.32 -0.69
C LYS A 45 8.25 13.14 -1.14
N TYR A 46 9.10 12.52 -0.32
CA TYR A 46 10.49 12.23 -0.68
C TYR A 46 10.57 11.40 -1.98
N CYS A 47 9.84 10.29 -2.07
CA CYS A 47 9.89 9.45 -3.28
C CYS A 47 9.42 10.22 -4.54
N LEU A 48 8.37 11.04 -4.41
CA LEU A 48 7.85 11.86 -5.52
C LEU A 48 8.84 12.96 -5.93
N GLU A 49 9.49 13.62 -4.97
CA GLU A 49 10.54 14.61 -5.21
C GLU A 49 11.76 14.00 -5.91
N GLN A 50 12.08 12.74 -5.62
CA GLN A 50 13.13 11.97 -6.31
C GLN A 50 12.68 11.43 -7.68
N GLY A 51 11.52 11.83 -8.19
CA GLY A 51 11.06 11.48 -9.54
C GLY A 51 10.51 10.06 -9.67
N ALA A 52 10.06 9.43 -8.58
CA ALA A 52 9.38 8.13 -8.64
C ALA A 52 7.90 8.25 -9.00
N ALA A 53 7.33 7.16 -9.48
CA ALA A 53 5.89 6.90 -9.42
C ALA A 53 5.60 5.96 -8.25
N LEU A 54 4.48 6.15 -7.55
CA LEU A 54 4.15 5.38 -6.36
C LEU A 54 2.95 4.45 -6.58
N VAL A 55 3.09 3.22 -6.12
CA VAL A 55 1.99 2.28 -5.90
C VAL A 55 1.89 2.07 -4.39
N LEU A 56 0.75 2.41 -3.80
CA LEU A 56 0.51 2.32 -2.36
C LEU A 56 -0.35 1.10 -2.08
N MET A 57 0.01 0.35 -1.04
CA MET A 57 -0.79 -0.76 -0.54
C MET A 57 -0.96 -0.61 0.97
N SER A 58 -2.18 -0.81 1.46
CA SER A 58 -2.50 -0.86 2.88
C SER A 58 -3.54 -1.95 3.15
N HIS A 59 -3.76 -2.24 4.42
CA HIS A 59 -4.99 -2.84 4.88
C HIS A 59 -5.88 -1.78 5.55
N LEU A 60 -7.15 -2.10 5.70
CA LEU A 60 -8.11 -1.36 6.52
C LEU A 60 -8.98 -2.36 7.26
N GLY A 61 -9.09 -2.21 8.58
CA GLY A 61 -9.86 -3.12 9.43
C GLY A 61 -9.46 -4.59 9.29
N ARG A 62 -10.45 -5.47 9.43
CA ARG A 62 -10.32 -6.93 9.35
C ARG A 62 -11.51 -7.51 8.56
N PRO A 63 -11.55 -7.31 7.23
CA PRO A 63 -12.52 -7.97 6.38
C PRO A 63 -12.38 -9.49 6.48
N LYS A 64 -13.40 -10.23 6.03
CA LYS A 64 -13.44 -11.71 6.07
C LYS A 64 -12.48 -12.37 5.09
N GLY A 65 -11.83 -11.61 4.21
CA GLY A 65 -10.91 -12.13 3.20
C GLY A 65 -11.59 -12.93 2.08
N LYS A 66 -12.87 -12.63 1.80
CA LYS A 66 -13.68 -13.31 0.77
C LYS A 66 -13.94 -12.43 -0.46
N GLY A 67 -13.18 -11.35 -0.61
CA GLY A 67 -13.40 -10.32 -1.62
C GLY A 67 -13.82 -8.97 -1.03
N TYR A 68 -14.40 -8.13 -1.88
CA TYR A 68 -14.73 -6.74 -1.57
C TYR A 68 -15.80 -6.59 -0.48
N GLU A 69 -15.50 -5.78 0.53
CA GLU A 69 -16.42 -5.38 1.60
C GLU A 69 -16.41 -3.85 1.72
N ALA A 70 -17.52 -3.20 1.40
CA ALA A 70 -17.56 -1.74 1.20
C ALA A 70 -17.11 -0.91 2.41
N GLU A 71 -17.41 -1.38 3.62
CA GLU A 71 -17.00 -0.73 4.88
C GLU A 71 -15.48 -0.72 5.10
N PHE A 72 -14.76 -1.61 4.43
CA PHE A 72 -13.31 -1.77 4.51
C PHE A 72 -12.59 -1.31 3.23
N SER A 73 -13.26 -0.61 2.31
CA SER A 73 -12.61 -0.06 1.11
C SER A 73 -11.64 1.06 1.48
N LEU A 74 -10.49 1.10 0.80
CA LEU A 74 -9.51 2.18 0.90
C LEU A 74 -9.86 3.40 0.03
N LYS A 75 -10.97 3.36 -0.73
CA LYS A 75 -11.37 4.47 -1.60
C LYS A 75 -11.51 5.82 -0.85
N PRO A 76 -12.14 5.91 0.34
CA PRO A 76 -12.20 7.17 1.09
C PRO A 76 -10.80 7.65 1.53
N VAL A 77 -9.89 6.72 1.81
CA VAL A 77 -8.51 7.05 2.18
C VAL A 77 -7.72 7.57 0.98
N ALA A 78 -7.91 7.00 -0.20
CA ALA A 78 -7.31 7.53 -1.44
C ALA A 78 -7.79 8.96 -1.72
N ASP A 79 -9.08 9.22 -1.57
CA ASP A 79 -9.68 10.55 -1.78
C ASP A 79 -9.16 11.56 -0.75
N HIS A 80 -9.01 11.16 0.52
CA HIS A 80 -8.41 12.00 1.57
C HIS A 80 -6.92 12.26 1.32
N LEU A 81 -6.16 11.22 0.99
CA LEU A 81 -4.73 11.32 0.67
C LEU A 81 -4.50 12.31 -0.46
N ALA A 82 -5.34 12.31 -1.50
CA ALA A 82 -5.23 13.26 -2.60
C ALA A 82 -5.29 14.72 -2.13
N LYS A 83 -6.17 15.03 -1.16
CA LYS A 83 -6.31 16.36 -0.57
C LYS A 83 -5.06 16.76 0.21
N VAL A 84 -4.60 15.92 1.13
CA VAL A 84 -3.48 16.25 2.04
C VAL A 84 -2.11 16.16 1.35
N LEU A 85 -1.97 15.34 0.31
CA LEU A 85 -0.79 15.27 -0.54
C LEU A 85 -0.74 16.44 -1.54
N GLY A 86 -1.89 17.06 -1.83
CA GLY A 86 -2.03 18.12 -2.83
C GLY A 86 -1.84 17.62 -4.26
N ARG A 87 -2.14 16.34 -4.52
CA ARG A 87 -1.92 15.68 -5.83
C ARG A 87 -3.00 14.62 -6.08
N PRO A 88 -3.39 14.37 -7.34
CA PRO A 88 -4.31 13.28 -7.65
C PRO A 88 -3.74 11.93 -7.20
N VAL A 89 -4.59 11.12 -6.56
CA VAL A 89 -4.32 9.72 -6.23
C VAL A 89 -5.27 8.87 -7.05
N LEU A 90 -4.73 8.07 -7.96
CA LEU A 90 -5.49 7.08 -8.72
C LEU A 90 -5.89 5.93 -7.77
N PHE A 91 -6.95 5.21 -8.12
CA PHE A 91 -7.43 4.08 -7.33
C PHE A 91 -7.61 2.83 -8.18
N ALA A 92 -7.08 1.71 -7.72
CA ALA A 92 -7.30 0.39 -8.28
C ALA A 92 -8.26 -0.39 -7.38
N ALA A 93 -9.46 -0.69 -7.88
CA ALA A 93 -10.52 -1.37 -7.11
C ALA A 93 -10.25 -2.87 -6.84
N ASP A 94 -9.20 -3.43 -7.42
CA ASP A 94 -8.77 -4.82 -7.26
C ASP A 94 -7.24 -4.87 -7.27
N CYS A 95 -6.62 -5.35 -6.20
CA CYS A 95 -5.16 -5.43 -6.09
C CYS A 95 -4.55 -6.37 -7.14
N LEU A 96 -5.24 -7.45 -7.47
CA LEU A 96 -4.74 -8.50 -8.37
C LEU A 96 -5.03 -8.21 -9.85
N LYS A 97 -5.72 -7.11 -10.16
CA LYS A 97 -6.02 -6.66 -11.54
C LYS A 97 -5.50 -5.26 -11.84
N ALA A 98 -4.56 -4.76 -11.04
CA ALA A 98 -4.02 -3.41 -11.16
C ALA A 98 -2.88 -3.28 -12.18
N ASP A 99 -2.46 -4.36 -12.85
CA ASP A 99 -1.24 -4.40 -13.68
C ASP A 99 -1.22 -3.31 -14.77
N GLU A 100 -2.32 -3.13 -15.48
CA GLU A 100 -2.44 -2.10 -16.53
C GLU A 100 -2.33 -0.68 -15.95
N GLN A 101 -2.98 -0.43 -14.81
CA GLN A 101 -2.93 0.87 -14.13
C GLN A 101 -1.52 1.16 -13.60
N VAL A 102 -0.84 0.15 -13.06
CA VAL A 102 0.54 0.22 -12.59
C VAL A 102 1.52 0.41 -13.76
N ALA A 103 1.26 -0.20 -14.92
CA ALA A 103 2.03 -0.02 -16.14
C ALA A 103 1.89 1.40 -16.73
N ALA A 104 0.71 1.99 -16.62
CA ALA A 104 0.42 3.33 -17.12
C ALA A 104 0.91 4.48 -16.23
N LEU A 105 1.38 4.18 -14.99
CA LEU A 105 1.85 5.19 -14.05
C LEU A 105 3.08 5.95 -14.59
N ARG A 106 2.96 7.27 -14.61
CA ARG A 106 4.04 8.21 -14.95
C ARG A 106 4.75 8.72 -13.69
N PRO A 107 6.03 9.13 -13.79
CA PRO A 107 6.73 9.79 -12.68
C PRO A 107 5.92 10.90 -12.03
N GLY A 108 5.91 10.94 -10.70
CA GLY A 108 5.12 11.90 -9.91
C GLY A 108 3.64 11.51 -9.70
N GLN A 109 3.17 10.42 -10.30
CA GLN A 109 1.81 9.90 -10.06
C GLN A 109 1.77 8.90 -8.90
N VAL A 110 0.60 8.80 -8.28
CA VAL A 110 0.32 7.90 -7.16
C VAL A 110 -0.90 7.05 -7.48
N LEU A 111 -0.80 5.74 -7.28
CA LEU A 111 -1.89 4.79 -7.33
C LEU A 111 -2.07 4.15 -5.95
N MET A 112 -3.29 4.18 -5.41
CA MET A 112 -3.68 3.40 -4.25
C MET A 112 -4.32 2.09 -4.73
N LEU A 113 -3.78 0.95 -4.28
CA LEU A 113 -4.43 -0.33 -4.40
C LEU A 113 -5.54 -0.47 -3.36
N GLU A 114 -6.55 -1.26 -3.67
CA GLU A 114 -7.61 -1.61 -2.72
C GLU A 114 -7.05 -2.37 -1.48
N ASN A 115 -7.90 -2.58 -0.48
CA ASN A 115 -7.56 -3.25 0.76
C ASN A 115 -6.98 -4.66 0.52
N THR A 116 -5.70 -4.80 0.85
CA THR A 116 -4.97 -6.08 0.74
C THR A 116 -5.61 -7.24 1.51
N ARG A 117 -6.37 -6.97 2.59
CA ARG A 117 -7.05 -8.02 3.36
C ARG A 117 -8.35 -8.52 2.71
N PHE A 118 -8.75 -8.00 1.55
CA PHE A 118 -9.80 -8.64 0.75
C PHE A 118 -9.38 -10.00 0.20
N TYR A 119 -8.08 -10.30 0.21
CA TYR A 119 -7.49 -11.58 -0.18
C TYR A 119 -7.01 -12.31 1.08
N LYS A 120 -7.54 -13.52 1.31
CA LYS A 120 -7.17 -14.38 2.45
C LYS A 120 -5.65 -14.64 2.53
N GLU A 121 -4.97 -14.58 1.39
CA GLU A 121 -3.53 -14.80 1.23
C GLU A 121 -2.70 -13.74 1.97
N GLU A 122 -3.23 -12.52 2.18
CA GLU A 122 -2.55 -11.45 2.92
C GLU A 122 -2.38 -11.77 4.42
N GLU A 123 -3.35 -12.48 5.02
CA GLU A 123 -3.30 -12.85 6.44
C GLU A 123 -2.63 -14.21 6.68
N ALA A 124 -2.35 -14.97 5.62
CA ALA A 124 -1.67 -16.24 5.71
C ALA A 124 -0.22 -16.04 6.21
N SER A 125 0.02 -16.34 7.49
CA SER A 125 1.37 -16.37 8.04
C SER A 125 1.90 -17.80 8.07
N VAL A 126 2.87 -18.08 7.20
CA VAL A 126 3.83 -19.15 7.45
C VAL A 126 4.94 -18.49 8.25
N LYS A 127 5.22 -18.99 9.46
CA LYS A 127 6.40 -18.55 10.22
C LYS A 127 7.56 -19.46 9.83
N GLN A 128 8.71 -18.86 9.51
CA GLN A 128 9.95 -19.63 9.41
C GLN A 128 10.28 -20.14 10.80
N ALA A 129 10.16 -21.45 11.01
CA ALA A 129 10.54 -22.07 12.27
C ALA A 129 12.07 -22.01 12.44
N GLU A 130 12.56 -22.00 13.67
CA GLU A 130 13.99 -22.14 13.92
C GLU A 130 14.51 -23.44 13.29
N GLY A 131 15.56 -23.32 12.47
CA GLY A 131 16.14 -24.43 11.71
C GLY A 131 15.57 -24.64 10.30
N MET A 132 14.56 -23.87 9.87
CA MET A 132 14.00 -23.96 8.51
C MET A 132 14.83 -23.14 7.51
N SER A 133 15.30 -23.78 6.44
CA SER A 133 16.04 -23.10 5.36
C SER A 133 15.14 -22.15 4.57
N ASP A 134 15.76 -21.19 3.86
CA ASP A 134 15.03 -20.20 3.05
C ASP A 134 14.26 -20.84 1.88
N GLU A 135 14.77 -21.93 1.29
CA GLU A 135 14.05 -22.70 0.28
C GLU A 135 12.82 -23.42 0.86
N GLU A 136 12.95 -24.07 2.01
CA GLU A 136 11.83 -24.75 2.69
C GLU A 136 10.75 -23.76 3.13
N TYR A 137 11.16 -22.59 3.61
CA TYR A 137 10.24 -21.52 3.97
C TYR A 137 9.47 -20.99 2.74
N LYS A 138 10.16 -20.80 1.60
CA LYS A 138 9.53 -20.38 0.34
C LYS A 138 8.56 -21.43 -0.19
N GLN A 139 8.89 -22.72 -0.11
CA GLN A 139 8.00 -23.81 -0.53
C GLN A 139 6.74 -23.92 0.33
N LYS A 140 6.85 -23.71 1.65
CA LYS A 140 5.67 -23.72 2.54
C LYS A 140 4.76 -22.51 2.38
N LYS A 141 5.32 -21.39 1.89
CA LYS A 141 4.62 -20.14 1.67
C LYS A 141 3.91 -20.07 0.31
N ALA A 142 4.38 -20.85 -0.68
CA ALA A 142 3.79 -20.94 -2.02
C ALA A 142 2.49 -21.76 -2.01
#